data_AF-A0A9R1NDS0-F1
#
_entry.id   AF-A0A9R1NDS0-F1
#
_cell.length_a   1.000
_cell.length_b   1.000
_cell.length_c   1.000
_cell.angle_alpha   90.00
_cell.angle_beta   90.00
_cell.angle_gamma   90.00
#
_symmetry.space_group_name_H-M   'P 1'
#
loop_
_entity.id
_entity.type
_entity.pdbx_description
1 polymer ?
#
loop_
_entity_poly.entity_id
_entity_poly.type
_entity_poly.pdbx_seq_one_letter_code
_entity_poly.pdbx_strand_id
1 'polypeptide(L)' 'MIEYFGTDSKFQDRSQKNTDNRKKQKTKHIIGSKSYSQVSFEKRNLETGEEPDCIALWELTHTNDGTWSNIDS' A
#
# COMPACT_ATOMS: atom_id res chain seq x y z
N MET A 1 9.64 -7.30 -37.50
CA MET A 1 8.64 -6.36 -36.96
C MET A 1 8.50 -6.69 -35.49
N ILE A 2 8.73 -5.74 -34.58
CA ILE A 2 8.54 -5.98 -33.14
C ILE A 2 7.09 -5.62 -32.83
N GLU A 3 6.29 -6.61 -32.48
CA GLU A 3 4.93 -6.39 -32.01
C GLU A 3 4.98 -5.64 -30.67
N TYR A 4 4.24 -4.54 -30.57
CA TYR A 4 4.19 -3.74 -29.36
C TYR A 4 3.54 -4.55 -28.23
N PHE A 5 4.19 -4.64 -27.06
CA PHE A 5 3.66 -5.44 -25.95
C PHE A 5 2.23 -5.04 -25.51
N GLY A 6 1.80 -3.81 -25.81
CA GLY A 6 0.46 -3.33 -25.53
C GLY A 6 -0.61 -3.67 -26.58
N THR A 7 -0.27 -4.34 -27.70
CA THR A 7 -1.27 -4.83 -28.68
C THR A 7 -1.74 -6.26 -28.42
N ASP A 8 -1.08 -6.99 -27.51
CA ASP A 8 -1.52 -8.32 -27.11
C ASP A 8 -2.85 -8.23 -26.33
N SER A 9 -3.89 -8.89 -26.85
CA SER A 9 -5.23 -8.86 -26.25
C SER A 9 -5.23 -9.42 -24.82
N LYS A 10 -4.41 -10.43 -24.51
CA LYS A 10 -4.32 -10.98 -23.14
C LYS A 10 -3.69 -9.96 -22.18
N PHE A 11 -2.71 -9.18 -22.63
CA PHE A 11 -2.13 -8.09 -21.86
C PHE A 11 -3.16 -6.99 -21.60
N GLN A 12 -3.91 -6.56 -22.61
CA GLN A 12 -4.95 -5.54 -22.46
C GLN A 12 -6.03 -5.97 -21.46
N ASP A 13 -6.52 -7.21 -21.56
CA ASP A 13 -7.51 -7.75 -20.63
C ASP A 13 -7.00 -7.77 -19.18
N ARG A 14 -5.74 -8.15 -18.97
CA ARG A 14 -5.10 -8.14 -17.65
C ARG A 14 -4.93 -6.72 -17.13
N SER A 15 -4.52 -5.79 -17.98
CA SER A 15 -4.38 -4.38 -17.63
C SER A 15 -5.72 -3.78 -17.21
N GLN A 16 -6.80 -4.06 -17.94
CA GLN A 16 -8.14 -3.59 -17.61
C GLN A 16 -8.62 -4.16 -16.26
N LYS A 17 -8.45 -5.47 -16.04
CA LYS A 17 -8.75 -6.10 -14.75
C LYS A 17 -7.95 -5.49 -13.60
N ASN A 18 -6.67 -5.19 -13.81
CA ASN A 18 -5.82 -4.55 -12.79
C ASN A 18 -6.33 -3.14 -12.44
N THR A 19 -6.72 -2.35 -13.44
CA THR A 19 -7.33 -1.04 -13.23
C THR A 19 -8.65 -1.13 -12.47
N ASP A 20 -9.52 -2.06 -12.83
CA ASP A 20 -10.81 -2.20 -12.14
C ASP A 20 -10.65 -2.75 -10.72
N ASN A 21 -9.66 -3.61 -10.47
CA ASN A 21 -9.28 -4.04 -9.13
C ASN A 21 -8.69 -2.88 -8.31
N ARG A 22 -7.91 -1.99 -8.95
CA ARG A 22 -7.35 -0.80 -8.30
C ARG A 22 -8.44 0.13 -7.78
N LYS A 23 -9.52 0.32 -8.56
CA LYS A 23 -10.69 1.12 -8.15
C LYS A 23 -11.41 0.54 -6.93
N LYS A 24 -11.36 -0.77 -6.74
CA LYS A 24 -11.98 -1.48 -5.60
C LYS A 24 -11.07 -1.56 -4.36
N GLN A 25 -9.82 -1.13 -4.47
CA GLN A 25 -8.86 -1.19 -3.37
C GLN A 25 -9.26 -0.23 -2.24
N LYS A 26 -9.64 -0.78 -1.09
CA LYS A 26 -10.03 -0.02 0.11
C LYS A 26 -8.86 0.42 0.98
N THR A 27 -7.75 -0.29 0.91
CA THR A 27 -6.58 -0.05 1.77
C THR A 27 -5.39 0.33 0.91
N LYS A 28 -4.78 1.48 1.20
CA LYS A 28 -3.55 1.95 0.54
C LYS A 28 -2.48 2.18 1.61
N HIS A 29 -1.24 1.86 1.27
CA HIS A 29 -0.10 2.26 2.10
C HIS A 29 0.06 3.78 2.01
N ILE A 30 -0.01 4.48 3.14
CA ILE A 30 -0.04 5.95 3.17
C ILE A 30 1.31 6.61 3.43
N ILE A 31 2.31 5.86 3.92
CA ILE A 31 3.61 6.41 4.37
C ILE A 31 4.60 6.60 3.19
N GLY A 32 4.08 6.78 1.99
CA GLY A 32 4.87 7.02 0.79
C GLY A 32 5.92 5.91 0.54
N SER A 33 7.19 6.33 0.39
CA SER A 33 8.33 5.45 0.07
C SER A 33 9.05 4.87 1.29
N LYS A 34 8.58 5.12 2.52
CA LYS A 34 9.19 4.55 3.71
C LYS A 34 8.94 3.04 3.76
N SER A 35 9.96 2.29 4.14
CA SER A 35 9.84 0.84 4.36
C SER A 35 9.22 0.55 5.72
N TYR A 36 8.65 -0.64 5.88
CA TYR A 36 8.15 -1.11 7.17
C TYR A 36 9.20 -1.03 8.29
N SER A 37 10.45 -1.39 8.00
CA SER A 37 11.54 -1.33 8.99
C SER A 37 11.84 0.10 9.42
N GLN A 38 11.79 1.06 8.49
CA GLN A 38 11.96 2.47 8.82
C GLN A 38 10.81 2.97 9.71
N VAL A 39 9.57 2.61 9.38
CA VAL A 39 8.40 3.00 10.17
C VAL A 39 8.43 2.36 11.55
N SER A 40 8.80 1.08 11.64
CA SER A 40 8.97 0.36 12.91
C SER A 40 10.00 1.09 13.78
N PHE A 41 11.17 1.40 13.23
CA PHE A 41 12.24 2.12 13.94
C PHE A 41 11.77 3.50 14.45
N GLU A 42 11.10 4.29 13.61
CA GLU A 42 10.58 5.62 13.96
C GLU A 42 9.48 5.57 15.04
N LYS A 43 8.78 4.44 15.15
CA LYS A 43 7.63 4.24 16.06
C LYS A 43 7.95 3.34 17.25
N ARG A 44 9.24 3.06 17.51
CA ARG A 44 9.68 2.34 18.70
C ARG A 44 9.30 3.11 19.96
N ASN A 45 9.00 2.37 21.02
CA ASN A 45 8.83 2.97 22.33
C ASN A 45 10.17 3.61 22.77
N LEU A 46 10.16 4.91 23.09
CA LEU A 46 11.38 5.65 23.45
C LEU A 46 11.98 5.20 24.79
N GLU A 47 11.17 4.65 25.69
CA GLU A 47 11.60 4.21 27.02
C GLU A 47 12.06 2.75 27.01
N THR A 48 11.33 1.85 26.33
CA THR A 48 11.65 0.41 26.30
C THR A 48 12.46 -0.02 25.09
N GLY A 49 12.48 0.79 24.03
CA GLY A 49 13.11 0.45 22.75
C GLY A 49 12.37 -0.60 21.93
N GLU A 50 11.23 -1.09 22.41
CA GLU A 50 10.47 -2.15 21.76
C GLU A 50 9.83 -1.66 20.46
N GLU A 51 9.83 -2.56 19.47
CA GLU A 51 9.18 -2.33 18.18
C GLU A 51 7.65 -2.44 18.31
N PRO A 52 6.90 -1.67 17.50
CA PRO A 52 5.45 -1.83 17.43
C PRO A 52 5.09 -3.24 16.96
N ASP A 53 4.00 -3.78 17.52
CA ASP A 53 3.44 -5.06 17.06
C ASP A 53 3.07 -5.00 15.56
N CYS A 54 3.03 -6.16 14.91
CA CYS A 54 2.74 -6.28 13.48
C CYS A 54 1.39 -5.65 13.11
N ILE A 55 0.37 -5.79 13.96
CA ILE A 55 -0.95 -5.19 13.72
C ILE A 55 -0.88 -3.67 13.87
N ALA A 56 -0.23 -3.18 14.93
CA ALA A 56 -0.04 -1.74 15.15
C ALA A 56 0.75 -1.09 14.00
N LEU A 57 1.81 -1.75 13.51
CA LEU A 57 2.59 -1.29 12.37
C LEU A 57 1.76 -1.26 11.08
N TRP A 58 0.89 -2.25 10.88
CA TRP A 58 -0.05 -2.26 9.75
C TRP A 58 -1.06 -1.10 9.83
N GLU A 59 -1.65 -0.86 11.00
CA GLU A 59 -2.57 0.25 11.23
C GLU A 59 -1.90 1.60 10.97
N LEU A 60 -0.68 1.79 11.51
CA LEU A 60 0.12 3.00 11.28
C LEU A 60 0.39 3.26 9.80
N THR A 61 0.58 2.20 9.03
CA THR A 61 0.94 2.27 7.60
C THR A 61 -0.25 2.38 6.66
N HIS A 62 -1.48 2.11 7.13
CA HIS A 62 -2.68 1.98 6.28
C HIS A 62 -3.91 2.76 6.78
N THR A 63 -3.83 3.47 7.91
CA THR A 63 -4.92 4.26 8.48
C THR A 63 -4.48 5.69 8.79
N ASN A 64 -5.39 6.65 8.65
CA ASN A 64 -5.21 8.02 9.10
C ASN A 64 -6.01 8.18 10.41
N ASP A 65 -5.35 8.10 11.56
CA ASP A 65 -5.96 8.33 12.88
C ASP A 65 -7.29 7.58 13.08
N GLY A 66 -7.32 6.28 12.77
CA GLY A 66 -8.50 5.42 12.91
C GLY A 66 -9.49 5.46 11.74
N THR A 67 -9.25 6.32 10.75
CA THR A 67 -10.06 6.42 9.53
C THR A 67 -9.36 5.71 8.36
N TRP A 68 -10.10 4.95 7.56
CA TRP A 68 -9.55 4.26 6.39
C TRP A 68 -8.97 5.27 5.39
N SER A 69 -7.78 4.98 4.87
CA SER A 69 -7.06 5.81 3.88
C SER A 69 -7.80 6.01 2.55
N ASN A 70 -8.98 5.41 2.38
CA ASN A 70 -9.80 5.44 1.17
C ASN A 70 -10.96 6.45 1.24
N ILE A 71 -11.23 7.03 2.43
CA ILE A 71 -12.45 7.82 2.65
C ILE A 71 -12.45 9.14 1.88
N ASP A 72 -11.29 9.67 1.48
CA ASP A 72 -11.18 10.85 0.62
C ASP A 72 -10.26 10.57 -0.58
N SER A 73 -10.84 10.20 -1.73
CA SER A 73 -10.18 10.24 -3.06
C SER A 73 -11.22 10.41 -4.16
#